data_AF-A0AAW2WTR4-F1
#
_entry.id   AF-A0AAW2WTR4-F1
#
_cell.length_a   1.000
_cell.length_b   1.000
_cell.length_c   1.000
_cell.angle_alpha   90.00
_cell.angle_beta   90.00
_cell.angle_gamma   90.00
#
_symmetry.space_group_name_H-M   'P 1'
#
loop_
_entity.id
_entity.type
_entity.pdbx_description
1 polymer ?
#
loop_
_entity_poly.entity_id
_entity_poly.type
_entity_poly.pdbx_seq_one_letter_code
_entity_poly.pdbx_strand_id
1 'polypeptide(L)'
;MDGEWNWPPGPKVVWSSLLLGPFKIPRNNFVLWLAILQKLSTLDKPWLQHGDGTCILCTDSCLETHSHLFFGCRYSRQCLNTIRRFIPLTGSRKDGRLIFILWATRRWRGKHVVNVAYRALLASLVYHIWQERNRRRFQQLERPAATLGWLVIEEVRQRIISVDLSCNISSIALYRLWKIPWHIPM
;
A
#
# COMPACT_ATOMS: atom_id res chain seq x y z
N MET A 1 -13.10 22.21 -37.95
CA MET A 1 -13.01 20.75 -38.26
C MET A 1 -12.03 20.23 -37.25
N ASP A 2 -12.58 19.85 -36.11
CA ASP A 2 -11.83 19.74 -34.86
C ASP A 2 -11.30 18.32 -34.78
N GLY A 3 -9.99 18.18 -34.94
CA GLY A 3 -9.32 16.90 -34.90
C GLY A 3 -9.32 16.31 -33.50
N GLU A 4 -10.35 15.53 -33.17
CA GLU A 4 -10.36 14.67 -32.00
C GLU A 4 -9.26 13.60 -32.16
N TRP A 5 -8.11 13.86 -31.51
CA TRP A 5 -7.05 12.86 -31.36
C TRP A 5 -7.51 11.75 -30.42
N ASN A 6 -8.09 10.69 -31.00
CA ASN A 6 -8.36 9.44 -30.30
C ASN A 6 -7.05 8.67 -30.11
N TRP A 7 -6.38 8.91 -28.98
CA TRP A 7 -5.23 8.08 -28.58
C TRP A 7 -5.69 6.62 -28.42
N PRO A 8 -5.04 5.65 -29.08
CA PRO A 8 -5.44 4.26 -28.97
C PRO A 8 -5.33 3.81 -27.50
N PRO A 9 -6.34 3.07 -26.98
CA PRO A 9 -6.28 2.60 -25.61
C PRO A 9 -5.03 1.74 -25.41
N GLY A 10 -4.16 2.18 -24.49
CA GLY A 10 -2.93 1.47 -24.17
C GLY A 10 -3.18 0.05 -23.65
N PRO A 11 -2.13 -0.78 -23.58
CA PRO A 11 -2.27 -2.18 -23.19
C PRO A 11 -2.94 -2.32 -21.82
N LYS A 12 -3.96 -3.18 -21.73
CA LYS A 12 -4.70 -3.44 -20.49
C LYS A 12 -3.79 -4.16 -19.49
N VAL A 13 -3.27 -3.41 -18.51
CA VAL A 13 -2.45 -3.95 -17.43
C VAL A 13 -3.31 -4.40 -16.25
N VAL A 14 -3.03 -5.60 -15.72
CA VAL A 14 -3.81 -6.25 -14.65
C VAL A 14 -3.75 -5.49 -13.32
N TRP A 15 -2.70 -4.70 -13.11
CA TRP A 15 -2.50 -3.94 -11.86
C TRP A 15 -3.21 -2.58 -11.85
N SER A 16 -3.75 -2.11 -12.98
CA SER A 16 -4.43 -0.80 -13.07
C SER A 16 -5.55 -0.66 -12.05
N SER A 17 -6.28 -1.74 -11.77
CA SER A 17 -7.35 -1.75 -10.77
C SER A 17 -6.89 -1.44 -9.36
N LEU A 18 -5.61 -1.67 -9.02
CA LEU A 18 -5.05 -1.32 -7.70
C LEU A 18 -4.96 0.19 -7.49
N LEU A 19 -4.83 0.96 -8.56
CA LEU A 19 -4.66 2.41 -8.52
C LEU A 19 -6.00 3.15 -8.64
N LEU A 20 -7.11 2.42 -8.80
CA LEU A 20 -8.45 2.96 -9.05
C LEU A 20 -9.37 2.76 -7.84
N GLY A 21 -10.22 3.76 -7.62
CA GLY A 21 -11.33 3.72 -6.68
C GLY A 21 -11.48 4.99 -5.83
N PRO A 22 -12.60 5.12 -5.10
CA PRO A 22 -12.91 6.30 -4.28
C PRO A 22 -11.85 6.65 -3.23
N PHE A 23 -11.26 5.63 -2.58
CA PHE A 23 -10.28 5.84 -1.51
C PHE A 23 -8.84 6.05 -1.99
N LYS A 24 -8.64 6.33 -3.29
CA LYS A 24 -7.29 6.60 -3.80
C LYS A 24 -6.66 7.78 -3.06
N ILE A 25 -5.39 7.64 -2.70
CA ILE A 25 -4.55 8.71 -2.18
C ILE A 25 -3.45 8.93 -3.22
N PRO A 26 -3.45 10.05 -3.96
CA PRO A 26 -2.58 10.23 -5.12
C PRO A 26 -1.09 9.97 -4.85
N ARG A 27 -0.55 10.51 -3.75
CA ARG A 27 0.86 10.30 -3.36
C ARG A 27 1.19 8.82 -3.13
N ASN A 28 0.28 8.08 -2.51
CA ASN A 28 0.47 6.66 -2.21
C ASN A 28 0.40 5.83 -3.49
N ASN A 29 -0.58 6.11 -4.35
CA ASN A 29 -0.76 5.42 -5.62
C ASN A 29 0.41 5.66 -6.56
N PHE A 30 0.98 6.86 -6.57
CA PHE A 30 2.17 7.17 -7.35
C PHE A 30 3.36 6.31 -6.92
N VAL A 31 3.63 6.22 -5.62
CA VAL A 31 4.72 5.36 -5.11
C VAL A 31 4.43 3.87 -5.35
N LEU A 32 3.18 3.43 -5.19
CA LEU A 32 2.77 2.06 -5.51
C LEU A 32 2.98 1.75 -7.00
N TRP A 33 2.62 2.66 -7.89
CA TRP A 33 2.85 2.51 -9.33
C TRP A 33 4.34 2.37 -9.65
N LEU A 34 5.19 3.22 -9.06
CA LEU A 34 6.64 3.10 -9.19
C LEU A 34 7.17 1.79 -8.60
N ALA A 35 6.61 1.31 -7.49
CA ALA A 35 6.99 0.03 -6.89
C ALA A 35 6.64 -1.15 -7.81
N ILE A 36 5.44 -1.13 -8.43
CA ILE A 36 4.99 -2.14 -9.39
C ILE A 36 5.92 -2.19 -10.61
N LEU A 37 6.34 -1.03 -11.10
CA LEU A 37 7.28 -0.92 -12.21
C LEU A 37 8.75 -1.15 -11.83
N GLN A 38 9.04 -1.43 -10.56
CA GLN A 38 10.41 -1.53 -10.02
C GLN A 38 11.26 -0.28 -10.32
N LYS A 39 10.60 0.89 -10.36
CA LYS A 39 11.24 2.18 -10.66
C LYS A 39 11.61 3.00 -9.43
N LEU A 40 11.25 2.55 -8.22
CA LEU A 40 11.76 3.18 -7.00
C LEU A 40 13.29 3.01 -6.91
N SER A 41 13.94 4.02 -6.34
CA SER A 41 15.40 4.11 -6.22
C SER A 41 15.93 3.21 -5.10
N THR A 42 15.84 1.89 -5.24
CA THR A 42 16.51 0.94 -4.36
C THR A 42 18.00 0.83 -4.69
N LEU A 43 18.79 0.24 -3.80
CA LEU A 43 20.26 0.08 -3.97
C LEU A 43 20.64 -1.04 -4.95
N ASP A 44 19.67 -1.55 -5.71
CA ASP A 44 19.87 -2.49 -6.81
C ASP A 44 20.51 -1.83 -8.05
N LYS A 45 20.55 -0.50 -8.09
CA LYS A 45 21.22 0.28 -9.14
C LYS A 45 22.66 0.62 -8.72
N PRO A 46 23.68 0.25 -9.51
CA PRO A 46 25.09 0.46 -9.17
C PRO A 46 25.45 1.90 -8.78
N TRP A 47 24.81 2.89 -9.41
CA TRP A 47 25.05 4.32 -9.16
C TRP A 47 24.28 4.89 -7.94
N LEU A 48 23.44 4.09 -7.29
CA LEU A 48 22.68 4.47 -6.10
C LEU A 48 23.19 3.76 -4.84
N GLN A 49 24.08 2.78 -4.98
CA GLN A 49 24.75 2.13 -3.86
C GLN A 49 25.51 3.18 -3.05
N HIS A 50 25.04 3.46 -1.83
CA HIS A 50 25.89 4.08 -0.82
C HIS A 50 26.07 3.04 0.29
N GLY A 51 27.32 2.79 0.67
CA GLY A 51 27.68 1.73 1.62
C GLY A 51 27.68 0.34 1.00
N ASP A 52 27.44 -0.67 1.85
CA ASP A 52 27.45 -2.11 1.54
C ASP A 52 26.18 -2.64 0.84
N GLY A 53 25.27 -1.75 0.44
CA GLY A 53 24.02 -2.13 -0.22
C GLY A 53 22.99 -2.77 0.73
N THR A 54 23.21 -2.74 2.03
CA THR A 54 22.30 -3.37 3.01
C THR A 54 21.01 -2.57 3.21
N CYS A 55 19.94 -3.31 3.55
CA CYS A 55 18.63 -2.76 3.85
C CYS A 55 18.63 -2.02 5.19
N ILE A 56 18.47 -0.69 5.15
CA ILE A 56 18.47 0.15 6.35
C ILE A 56 17.26 -0.09 7.29
N LEU A 57 16.23 -0.78 6.81
CA LEU A 57 15.05 -1.09 7.63
C LEU A 57 15.28 -2.29 8.56
N CYS A 58 16.22 -3.19 8.26
CA CYS A 58 16.47 -4.37 9.07
C CYS A 58 17.96 -4.58 9.35
N THR A 59 18.26 -5.09 10.53
CA THR A 59 19.62 -5.42 10.97
C THR A 59 20.17 -6.72 10.38
N ASP A 60 19.44 -7.35 9.45
CA ASP A 60 19.71 -8.72 8.99
C ASP A 60 20.76 -8.78 7.86
N SER A 61 21.58 -7.73 7.67
CA SER A 61 22.62 -7.60 6.62
C SER A 61 22.17 -8.04 5.20
N CYS A 62 20.87 -7.91 4.91
CA CYS A 62 20.29 -8.30 3.63
C CYS A 62 20.45 -7.19 2.60
N LEU A 63 20.69 -7.56 1.33
CA LEU A 63 20.73 -6.60 0.23
C LEU A 63 19.39 -5.87 0.05
N GLU A 64 19.43 -4.55 -0.08
CA GLU A 64 18.24 -3.73 -0.33
C GLU A 64 17.76 -3.85 -1.79
N THR A 65 16.75 -4.68 -2.00
CA THR A 65 16.03 -4.82 -3.27
C THR A 65 14.55 -4.50 -3.07
N HIS A 66 13.76 -4.18 -4.10
CA HIS A 66 12.29 -4.04 -3.93
C HIS A 66 11.68 -5.29 -3.30
N SER A 67 12.15 -6.46 -3.73
CA SER A 67 11.68 -7.74 -3.23
C SER A 67 11.94 -7.89 -1.73
N HIS A 68 13.15 -7.54 -1.27
CA HIS A 68 13.44 -7.51 0.15
C HIS A 68 12.63 -6.42 0.86
N LEU A 69 12.70 -5.17 0.42
CA LEU A 69 12.08 -4.01 1.07
C LEU A 69 10.59 -4.22 1.35
N PHE A 70 9.84 -4.70 0.37
CA PHE A 70 8.40 -4.89 0.49
C PHE A 70 8.00 -6.31 0.92
N PHE A 71 8.83 -7.34 0.69
CA PHE A 71 8.41 -8.74 0.88
C PHE A 71 9.27 -9.59 1.80
N GLY A 72 10.56 -9.31 1.92
CA GLY A 72 11.51 -10.05 2.76
C GLY A 72 11.85 -9.37 4.10
N CYS A 73 11.76 -8.05 4.15
CA CYS A 73 12.24 -7.24 5.27
C CYS A 73 11.46 -7.55 6.55
N ARG A 74 12.19 -7.83 7.64
CA ARG A 74 11.60 -8.08 8.96
C ARG A 74 10.74 -6.90 9.43
N TYR A 75 11.21 -5.67 9.22
CA TYR A 75 10.47 -4.46 9.57
C TYR A 75 9.14 -4.36 8.83
N SER A 76 9.16 -4.48 7.50
CA SER A 76 7.94 -4.45 6.68
C SER A 76 6.92 -5.54 7.05
N ARG A 77 7.40 -6.74 7.39
CA ARG A 77 6.55 -7.83 7.91
C ARG A 77 5.91 -7.47 9.25
N GLN A 78 6.63 -6.83 10.16
CA GLN A 78 6.07 -6.36 11.43
C GLN A 78 5.00 -5.28 11.25
N CYS A 79 5.21 -4.34 10.32
CA CYS A 79 4.18 -3.35 9.95
C CYS A 79 2.90 -4.03 9.48
N LEU A 80 3.03 -5.00 8.56
CA LEU A 80 1.88 -5.76 8.07
C LEU A 80 1.21 -6.59 9.17
N ASN A 81 1.96 -7.16 10.10
CA ASN A 81 1.40 -7.93 11.20
C ASN A 81 0.55 -7.04 12.13
N THR A 82 0.99 -5.80 12.39
CA THR A 82 0.17 -4.80 13.11
C THR A 82 -1.14 -4.55 12.38
N ILE A 83 -1.10 -4.35 11.07
CA ILE A 83 -2.28 -4.16 10.23
C ILE A 83 -3.22 -5.37 10.28
N ARG A 84 -2.68 -6.58 10.14
CA ARG A 84 -3.45 -7.85 10.17
C ARG A 84 -4.16 -8.10 11.50
N ARG A 85 -3.59 -7.63 12.61
CA ARG A 85 -4.22 -7.72 13.93
C ARG A 85 -5.42 -6.78 14.06
N PHE A 86 -5.42 -5.67 13.34
CA PHE A 86 -6.51 -4.69 13.37
C PHE A 86 -7.59 -4.99 12.32
N ILE A 87 -7.19 -5.27 11.07
CA ILE A 87 -8.07 -5.56 9.95
C ILE A 87 -7.79 -6.98 9.44
N PRO A 88 -8.74 -7.91 9.59
CA PRO A 88 -8.58 -9.26 9.06
C PRO A 88 -8.51 -9.22 7.53
N LEU A 89 -7.32 -9.52 7.00
CA LEU A 89 -7.10 -9.67 5.56
C LEU A 89 -7.56 -11.08 5.14
N THR A 90 -8.83 -11.20 4.76
CA THR A 90 -9.41 -12.50 4.38
C THR A 90 -8.63 -13.16 3.23
N GLY A 91 -8.13 -14.38 3.48
CA GLY A 91 -7.45 -15.20 2.47
C GLY A 91 -5.91 -15.06 2.39
N SER A 92 -5.27 -14.30 3.27
CA SER A 92 -3.81 -14.37 3.42
C SER A 92 -3.47 -15.71 4.09
N ARG A 93 -2.95 -16.69 3.33
CA ARG A 93 -2.34 -17.89 3.91
C ARG A 93 -1.28 -17.47 4.95
N LYS A 94 -1.08 -18.31 5.96
CA LYS A 94 -0.17 -18.11 7.10
C LYS A 94 1.30 -17.87 6.71
N ASP A 95 1.66 -18.04 5.43
CA ASP A 95 2.98 -17.71 4.93
C ASP A 95 3.17 -16.20 4.81
N GLY A 96 3.89 -15.65 5.78
CA GLY A 96 4.28 -14.25 5.92
C GLY A 96 5.16 -13.68 4.80
N ARG A 97 5.10 -14.21 3.58
CA ARG A 97 5.67 -13.59 2.39
C ARG A 97 4.61 -12.66 1.79
N LEU A 98 4.89 -11.37 1.74
CA LEU A 98 4.04 -10.43 1.00
C LEU A 98 4.13 -10.75 -0.51
N ILE A 99 3.44 -11.77 -0.99
CA ILE A 99 3.09 -11.91 -2.42
C ILE A 99 1.95 -10.92 -2.72
N PHE A 100 2.00 -9.71 -2.15
CA PHE A 100 0.83 -8.91 -1.85
C PHE A 100 0.29 -8.16 -3.05
N ILE A 101 1.14 -7.68 -3.97
CA ILE A 101 0.68 -6.94 -5.15
C ILE A 101 0.03 -7.90 -6.15
N LEU A 102 0.71 -8.97 -6.58
CA LEU A 102 0.14 -9.95 -7.51
C LEU A 102 -1.07 -10.67 -6.91
N TRP A 103 -1.04 -11.00 -5.62
CA TRP A 103 -2.21 -11.56 -4.94
C TRP A 103 -3.35 -10.54 -4.82
N ALA A 104 -3.07 -9.28 -4.47
CA ALA A 104 -4.07 -8.21 -4.40
C ALA A 104 -4.72 -7.94 -5.76
N THR A 105 -3.95 -7.92 -6.85
CA THR A 105 -4.52 -7.75 -8.21
C THR A 105 -5.51 -8.86 -8.59
N ARG A 106 -5.33 -10.06 -8.04
CA ARG A 106 -6.23 -11.19 -8.28
C ARG A 106 -7.41 -11.19 -7.32
N ARG A 107 -7.19 -10.90 -6.04
CA ARG A 107 -8.18 -11.07 -4.98
C ARG A 107 -9.09 -9.86 -4.78
N TRP A 108 -8.56 -8.65 -4.92
CA TRP A 108 -9.30 -7.40 -4.72
C TRP A 108 -9.70 -6.83 -6.07
N ARG A 109 -10.41 -7.62 -6.87
CA ARG A 109 -11.00 -7.20 -8.15
C ARG A 109 -12.38 -6.57 -7.94
N GLY A 110 -12.90 -5.93 -8.99
CA GLY A 110 -14.24 -5.35 -9.00
C GLY A 110 -14.36 -4.01 -8.27
N LYS A 111 -15.60 -3.58 -8.01
CA LYS A 111 -15.92 -2.28 -7.41
C LYS A 111 -16.37 -2.37 -5.95
N HIS A 112 -16.33 -3.57 -5.36
CA HIS A 112 -16.77 -3.77 -3.97
C HIS A 112 -15.95 -2.89 -3.02
N VAL A 113 -16.65 -2.09 -2.21
CA VAL A 113 -16.04 -1.00 -1.44
C VAL A 113 -14.94 -1.47 -0.48
N VAL A 114 -15.10 -2.67 0.11
CA VAL A 114 -14.07 -3.29 0.95
C VAL A 114 -12.80 -3.63 0.16
N ASN A 115 -12.95 -4.12 -1.08
CA ASN A 115 -11.79 -4.39 -1.94
C ASN A 115 -11.06 -3.09 -2.30
N VAL A 116 -11.80 -2.00 -2.51
CA VAL A 116 -11.19 -0.69 -2.78
C VAL A 116 -10.44 -0.19 -1.54
N ALA A 117 -11.00 -0.34 -0.34
CA ALA A 117 -10.31 0.05 0.90
C ALA A 117 -9.01 -0.74 1.11
N TYR A 118 -9.02 -2.03 0.79
CA TYR A 118 -7.80 -2.84 0.83
C TYR A 118 -6.73 -2.41 -0.18
N ARG A 119 -7.11 -1.96 -1.38
CA ARG A 119 -6.16 -1.38 -2.34
C ARG A 119 -5.52 -0.11 -1.80
N ALA A 120 -6.31 0.76 -1.17
CA ALA A 120 -5.81 1.97 -0.52
C ALA A 120 -4.85 1.63 0.62
N LEU A 121 -5.16 0.60 1.41
CA LEU A 121 -4.28 0.06 2.45
C LEU A 121 -2.95 -0.47 1.90
N LEU A 122 -2.97 -1.19 0.77
CA LEU A 122 -1.74 -1.62 0.09
C LEU A 122 -0.91 -0.43 -0.40
N ALA A 123 -1.54 0.54 -1.05
CA ALA A 123 -0.84 1.74 -1.52
C ALA A 123 -0.21 2.52 -0.36
N SER A 124 -0.95 2.70 0.74
CA SER A 124 -0.48 3.35 1.96
C SER A 124 0.69 2.60 2.59
N LEU A 125 0.59 1.28 2.75
CA LEU A 125 1.69 0.48 3.30
C LEU A 125 2.98 0.62 2.47
N VAL A 126 2.88 0.52 1.14
CA VAL A 126 4.04 0.66 0.25
C VAL A 126 4.63 2.08 0.35
N TYR A 127 3.78 3.10 0.37
CA TYR A 127 4.22 4.49 0.53
C TYR A 127 4.96 4.72 1.85
N HIS A 128 4.40 4.29 2.98
CA HIS A 128 4.98 4.54 4.29
C HIS A 128 6.26 3.73 4.51
N ILE A 129 6.35 2.49 4.02
CA ILE A 129 7.61 1.72 4.03
C ILE A 129 8.70 2.45 3.24
N TRP A 130 8.36 2.93 2.03
CA TRP A 130 9.29 3.69 1.20
C TRP A 130 9.72 4.99 1.87
N GLN A 131 8.77 5.72 2.46
CA GLN A 131 9.03 6.95 3.21
C GLN A 131 9.95 6.68 4.40
N GLU A 132 9.68 5.66 5.19
CA GLU A 132 10.47 5.31 6.38
C GLU A 132 11.90 4.93 6.00
N ARG A 133 12.08 4.15 4.93
CA ARG A 133 13.42 3.85 4.39
C ARG A 133 14.18 5.14 4.09
N ASN A 134 13.54 6.10 3.42
CA ASN A 134 14.16 7.38 3.09
C ASN A 134 14.41 8.24 4.33
N ARG A 135 13.52 8.23 5.32
CA ARG A 135 13.72 8.95 6.60
C ARG A 135 14.93 8.42 7.36
N ARG A 136 15.09 7.10 7.48
CA ARG A 136 16.28 6.52 8.12
C ARG A 136 17.56 6.86 7.35
N ARG A 137 17.50 6.81 6.02
CA ARG A 137 18.68 7.01 5.17
C ARG A 137 19.15 8.46 5.10
N PHE A 138 18.23 9.40 4.97
CA PHE A 138 18.55 10.81 4.71
C PHE A 138 18.36 11.72 5.92
N GLN A 139 17.62 11.27 6.94
CA GLN A 139 17.30 12.10 8.12
C GLN A 139 17.72 11.43 9.43
N GLN A 140 18.21 10.18 9.41
CA GLN A 140 18.57 9.41 10.61
C GLN A 140 17.42 9.32 11.65
N LEU A 141 16.18 9.40 11.17
CA LEU A 141 14.99 9.27 12.00
C LEU A 141 14.36 7.90 11.76
N GLU A 142 14.03 7.21 12.85
CA GLU A 142 13.36 5.91 12.82
C GLU A 142 12.04 5.91 13.57
N ARG A 143 11.10 5.11 13.08
CA ARG A 143 9.85 4.78 13.75
C ARG A 143 9.79 3.28 14.02
N PRO A 144 9.24 2.85 15.17
CA PRO A 144 8.89 1.44 15.38
C PRO A 144 7.90 0.94 14.32
N ALA A 145 8.02 -0.33 13.93
CA ALA A 145 7.17 -0.94 12.91
C ALA A 145 5.68 -0.93 13.29
N ALA A 146 5.38 -1.06 14.59
CA ALA A 146 4.01 -0.97 15.10
C ALA A 146 3.42 0.43 14.87
N THR A 147 4.18 1.49 15.16
CA THR A 147 3.77 2.88 14.93
C THR A 147 3.48 3.13 13.46
N LEU A 148 4.34 2.66 12.56
CA LEU A 148 4.11 2.79 11.12
C LEU A 148 2.87 2.02 10.66
N GLY A 149 2.65 0.81 11.18
CA GLY A 149 1.43 0.04 10.92
C GLY A 149 0.16 0.78 11.34
N TRP A 150 0.17 1.43 12.51
CA TRP A 150 -0.95 2.25 12.96
C TRP A 150 -1.17 3.51 12.13
N LEU A 151 -0.09 4.18 11.71
CA LEU A 151 -0.19 5.34 10.80
C LEU A 151 -0.86 4.97 9.48
N VAL A 152 -0.52 3.80 8.93
CA VAL A 152 -1.15 3.26 7.71
C VAL A 152 -2.64 2.97 7.92
N ILE A 153 -3.01 2.33 9.03
CA ILE A 153 -4.43 2.09 9.37
C ILE A 153 -5.18 3.41 9.44
N GLU A 154 -4.64 4.37 10.19
CA GLU A 154 -5.32 5.62 10.48
C GLU A 154 -5.47 6.48 9.22
N GLU A 155 -4.44 6.57 8.38
CA GLU A 155 -4.52 7.29 7.10
C GLU A 155 -5.65 6.77 6.21
N VAL A 156 -5.79 5.45 6.11
CA VAL A 156 -6.84 4.84 5.29
C VAL A 156 -8.21 4.99 5.96
N ARG A 157 -8.28 4.87 7.29
CA ARG A 157 -9.51 5.10 8.06
C ARG A 157 -10.04 6.52 7.83
N GLN A 158 -9.18 7.52 7.95
CA GLN A 158 -9.52 8.92 7.66
C GLN A 158 -9.96 9.10 6.20
N ARG A 159 -9.29 8.43 5.27
CA ARG A 159 -9.69 8.47 3.85
C ARG A 159 -11.05 7.84 3.58
N ILE A 160 -11.42 6.79 4.31
CA ILE A 160 -12.75 6.18 4.21
C ILE A 160 -13.82 7.14 4.72
N ILE A 161 -13.56 7.81 5.86
CA ILE A 161 -14.47 8.80 6.46
C ILE A 161 -14.63 10.03 5.56
N SER A 162 -13.57 10.44 4.87
CA SER A 162 -13.58 11.64 4.02
C SER A 162 -14.32 11.47 2.68
N VAL A 163 -14.91 10.30 2.41
CA VAL A 163 -15.57 10.00 1.13
C VAL A 163 -17.03 9.68 1.41
N ASP A 164 -17.92 10.40 0.73
CA ASP A 164 -19.35 10.14 0.81
C ASP A 164 -19.68 8.81 0.14
N LEU A 165 -20.04 7.82 0.97
CA LEU A 165 -20.48 6.50 0.53
C LEU A 165 -22.00 6.43 0.63
N SER A 166 -22.65 5.87 -0.39
CA SER A 166 -24.07 5.53 -0.31
C SER A 166 -24.33 4.59 0.88
N CYS A 167 -25.39 4.84 1.65
CA CYS A 167 -25.80 3.99 2.75
C CYS A 167 -26.34 2.66 2.22
N ASN A 168 -25.48 1.65 2.16
CA ASN A 168 -25.83 0.29 1.74
C ASN A 168 -25.10 -0.74 2.59
N ILE A 169 -25.50 -2.01 2.48
CA ILE A 169 -24.94 -3.12 3.27
C ILE A 169 -23.40 -3.20 3.15
N SER A 170 -22.85 -2.88 1.98
CA SER A 170 -21.40 -2.93 1.75
C SER A 170 -20.67 -1.80 2.49
N SER A 171 -21.23 -0.59 2.54
CA SER A 171 -20.71 0.53 3.33
C SER A 171 -20.82 0.25 4.83
N ILE A 172 -21.92 -0.37 5.28
CA ILE A 172 -22.10 -0.88 6.66
C ILE A 172 -21.04 -1.89 7.03
N ALA A 173 -20.82 -2.89 6.18
CA ALA A 173 -19.78 -3.87 6.38
C ALA A 173 -18.38 -3.23 6.45
N LEU A 174 -18.11 -2.23 5.59
CA LEU A 174 -16.84 -1.50 5.61
C LEU A 174 -16.62 -0.76 6.93
N TYR A 175 -17.58 0.06 7.37
CA TYR A 175 -17.41 0.85 8.59
C TYR A 175 -17.26 -0.05 9.82
N ARG A 176 -18.02 -1.16 9.89
CA ARG A 176 -17.85 -2.18 10.93
C ARG A 176 -16.45 -2.81 10.90
N LEU A 177 -15.97 -3.19 9.71
CA LEU A 177 -14.64 -3.77 9.52
C LEU A 177 -13.52 -2.82 9.97
N TRP A 178 -13.69 -1.51 9.73
CA TRP A 178 -12.71 -0.48 10.08
C TRP A 178 -12.95 0.17 11.45
N LYS A 179 -13.91 -0.36 12.24
CA LYS A 179 -14.31 0.17 13.54
C LYS A 179 -14.58 1.69 13.52
N ILE A 180 -15.16 2.17 12.41
CA ILE A 180 -15.53 3.57 12.25
C ILE A 180 -16.88 3.77 12.95
N PRO A 181 -16.99 4.73 13.88
CA PRO A 181 -18.28 5.03 14.50
C PRO A 181 -19.24 5.51 13.42
N TRP A 182 -20.43 4.91 13.42
CA TRP A 182 -21.52 5.31 12.53
C TRP A 182 -22.05 6.66 12.98
N HIS A 183 -21.80 7.71 12.20
CA HIS A 183 -22.55 8.95 12.32
C HIS A 183 -23.74 8.85 11.37
N ILE A 184 -24.95 8.80 11.93
CA ILE A 184 -26.18 8.96 11.16
C ILE A 184 -26.19 10.43 10.72
N PRO A 185 -26.12 10.77 9.42
CA PRO A 185 -26.58 12.07 8.99
C PRO A 185 -28.10 12.06 9.21
N MET A 186 -28.55 12.77 10.24
CA MET A 186 -29.97 13.15 10.35
C MET A 186 -30.30 14.18 9.28
#